data_AF-A0A968AQX9-F1
#
_entry.id   AF-A0A968AQX9-F1
#
_cell.length_a   1.000
_cell.length_b   1.000
_cell.length_c   1.000
_cell.angle_alpha   90.00
_cell.angle_beta   90.00
_cell.angle_gamma   90.00
#
_symmetry.space_group_name_H-M   'P 1'
#
loop_
_entity.id
_entity.type
_entity.pdbx_description
1 polymer ?
#
loop_
_entity_poly.entity_id
_entity_poly.type
_entity_poly.pdbx_seq_one_letter_code
_entity_poly.pdbx_strand_id
1 'polypeptide(L)' 'MLCPVCKKPMMILEYNEVELDYCPICGGVWLDQGELE' A
#
# COMPACT_ATOMS: atom_id res chain seq x y z
N MET A 1 -5.00 6.56 -2.66
CA MET A 1 -4.04 6.51 -3.78
C MET A 1 -4.54 5.51 -4.85
N LEU A 2 -4.15 5.64 -6.13
CA LEU A 2 -4.47 4.65 -7.17
C LEU A 2 -3.30 3.69 -7.35
N CYS A 3 -3.58 2.39 -7.47
CA CYS A 3 -2.57 1.36 -7.73
C CYS A 3 -1.81 1.66 -9.02
N PRO A 4 -0.47 1.69 -9.01
CA PRO A 4 0.31 2.01 -10.22
C PRO A 4 0.16 0.93 -11.30
N VAL A 5 -0.18 -0.31 -10.93
CA VAL A 5 -0.32 -1.46 -11.83
C VAL A 5 -1.70 -1.50 -12.49
N CYS A 6 -2.78 -1.58 -11.70
CA CYS A 6 -4.14 -1.78 -12.24
C CYS A 6 -5.03 -0.53 -12.22
N LYS A 7 -4.50 0.60 -11.72
CA LYS A 7 -5.21 1.90 -11.61
C LYS A 7 -6.50 1.86 -10.79
N LYS A 8 -6.66 0.85 -9.91
CA LYS A 8 -7.79 0.76 -8.97
C LYS A 8 -7.44 1.40 -7.62
N PRO A 9 -8.45 1.85 -6.84
CA PRO A 9 -8.22 2.35 -5.49
C PRO A 9 -7.50 1.32 -4.62
N MET A 10 -6.52 1.80 -3.85
CA MET A 10 -5.84 1.03 -2.81
C MET A 10 -6.47 1.31 -1.44
N MET A 11 -6.20 0.43 -0.49
CA MET A 11 -6.56 0.61 0.92
C MET A 11 -5.30 0.65 1.78
N ILE A 12 -5.35 1.41 2.87
CA ILE A 12 -4.26 1.50 3.83
C ILE A 12 -4.48 0.40 4.88
N LEU A 13 -3.42 -0.34 5.16
CA LEU A 13 -3.34 -1.29 6.28
C LEU A 13 -2.32 -0.75 7.27
N GLU A 14 -2.62 -0.81 8.55
CA GLU A 14 -1.70 -0.44 9.61
C GLU A 14 -1.25 -1.71 10.34
N TYR A 15 0.06 -1.92 10.45
CA TYR A 15 0.62 -3.07 11.16
C TYR A 15 1.88 -2.66 11.92
N ASN A 16 1.87 -2.82 13.25
CA ASN A 16 2.98 -2.43 14.13
C ASN A 16 3.51 -1.02 13.83
N GLU A 17 2.60 -0.03 13.74
CA GLU A 17 2.92 1.39 13.47
C GLU A 17 3.49 1.68 12.07
N VAL A 18 3.45 0.70 11.16
CA VAL A 18 3.80 0.87 9.74
C VAL A 18 2.52 0.95 8.92
N GLU A 19 2.40 1.96 8.06
CA GLU A 19 1.33 2.06 7.08
C GLU A 19 1.72 1.29 5.81
N LEU A 20 0.76 0.60 5.21
CA LEU A 20 0.95 -0.20 4.00
C LEU A 20 -0.16 0.11 3.02
N ASP A 21 0.21 0.56 1.82
CA ASP A 21 -0.71 0.68 0.71
C ASP A 21 -0.92 -0.70 0.06
N TYR A 22 -2.12 -1.27 0.21
CA TYR A 22 -2.49 -2.56 -0.35
C TYR A 22 -3.54 -2.43 -1.47
N CYS A 23 -3.31 -3.12 -2.59
CA CYS A 23 -4.30 -3.23 -3.66
C CYS A 23 -5.03 -4.59 -3.63
N PRO A 24 -6.35 -4.63 -3.31
CA PRO A 24 -7.10 -5.89 -3.26
C PRO A 24 -7.38 -6.50 -4.64
N ILE A 25 -7.14 -5.75 -5.72
CA ILE A 25 -7.43 -6.18 -7.09
C ILE A 25 -6.26 -6.93 -7.71
N CYS A 26 -5.03 -6.48 -7.48
CA CYS A 26 -3.83 -7.11 -8.04
C CYS A 26 -2.90 -7.74 -6.99
N GLY A 27 -3.16 -7.50 -5.70
CA GLY A 27 -2.37 -8.05 -4.59
C GLY A 27 -1.06 -7.32 -4.31
N GLY A 28 -0.77 -6.19 -4.95
CA GLY A 28 0.44 -5.42 -4.68
C GLY A 28 0.41 -4.72 -3.32
N VAL A 29 1.60 -4.52 -2.76
CA VAL A 29 1.86 -3.85 -1.48
C VAL A 29 2.95 -2.81 -1.70
N TRP A 30 2.74 -1.60 -1.18
CA TRP A 30 3.68 -0.48 -1.26
C TRP A 30 3.87 0.13 0.12
N LEU A 31 5.10 0.59 0.37
CA LEU A 31 5.54 1.28 1.58
C LEU A 31 5.96 2.69 1.18
N ASP A 32 5.73 3.64 2.07
CA ASP A 32 6.28 4.97 1.91
C ASP A 32 7.77 4.98 2.28
N GLN A 33 8.50 5.90 1.65
CA GLN A 33 9.94 6.00 1.84
C GLN A 33 10.26 6.42 3.28
N GLY A 34 11.00 5.59 4.02
CA GLY A 34 11.44 5.88 5.39
C GLY A 34 10.65 5.15 6.49
N GLU A 35 9.62 4.37 6.16
CA GLU A 35 8.84 3.60 7.15
C GLU A 35 9.57 2.38 7.75
N LEU A 36 10.80 2.11 7.30
CA LEU A 36 11.60 0.95 7.74
C LEU A 36 12.90 1.36 8.48
N GLU A 37 13.04 2.63 8.88
CA GLU A 37 14.18 3.09 9.70
C GLU A 37 14.07 2.70 11.17
#